data_AF-A0A9W6T488-F1
#
_entry.id   AF-A0A9W6T488-F1
#
_cell.length_a   1.000
_cell.length_b   1.000
_cell.length_c   1.000
_cell.angle_alpha   90.00
_cell.angle_beta   90.00
_cell.angle_gamma   90.00
#
_symmetry.space_group_name_H-M   'P 1'
#
loop_
_entity.id
_entity.type
_entity.pdbx_description
1 polymer ?
#
loop_
_entity_poly.entity_id
_entity_poly.type
_entity_poly.pdbx_seq_one_letter_code
_entity_poly.pdbx_strand_id
1 'polypeptide(L)'
;MSRPQVSVVSVSGETTSVSLPLPAVFKAPIRPDIVHSVFTRVNKNKRQAYAVAENAGHQTSAESWGTGRAVARIPRVGGGGTHRSGQAAFGNMCRGGRMFAPTKIWRKWHIKVNHNEKRYATASAIAASAVQSLVLARGHRVENIPEIPLVVSSDLESVKKTKEAVAALKAVGAHKDVIKVIKSKKMRAGKGKLRGRRFTQRRGPLVVYAQDNGLVKAFRNIPGVETANVKSLGLLQLAPGAHLGRFVIWTESAFAALDSIYGSETTASTKSGYTLPSNIITNTDVTRLINSAEIQAVVRPAGQATQKRPYVLKKNPLKNKQVLLRLNPYAKAFSEKKLGSVKVEASKAKPSKGQFLEVLRSD
;
A
#
# COMPACT_ATOMS: atom_id res chain seq x y z
N MET A 1 -22.75 -3.41 0.92
CA MET A 1 -23.91 -3.33 1.83
C MET A 1 -23.56 -4.08 3.09
N SER A 2 -23.53 -3.40 4.23
CA SER A 2 -23.36 -4.04 5.53
C SER A 2 -24.72 -4.55 6.01
N ARG A 3 -24.81 -5.77 6.53
CA ARG A 3 -26.06 -6.28 7.11
C ARG A 3 -26.50 -5.34 8.25
N PRO A 4 -27.78 -4.98 8.34
CA PRO A 4 -28.26 -4.05 9.38
C PRO A 4 -28.15 -4.66 10.79
N GLN A 5 -28.21 -5.99 10.89
CA GLN A 5 -28.09 -6.75 12.12
C GLN A 5 -26.98 -7.80 12.02
N VAL A 6 -26.38 -8.11 13.17
CA VAL A 6 -25.33 -9.11 13.35
C VAL A 6 -25.75 -10.08 14.44
N SER A 7 -25.64 -11.37 14.20
CA SER A 7 -26.01 -12.42 15.16
C SER A 7 -24.92 -12.61 16.22
N VAL A 8 -25.34 -12.91 17.44
CA VAL A 8 -24.42 -13.25 18.52
C VAL A 8 -24.21 -14.76 18.55
N VAL A 9 -22.95 -15.19 18.59
CA VAL A 9 -22.57 -16.61 18.69
C VAL A 9 -22.24 -16.95 20.15
N SER A 10 -22.71 -18.08 20.65
CA SER A 10 -22.35 -18.57 21.97
C SER A 10 -20.87 -18.99 22.04
N VAL A 11 -20.35 -19.20 23.25
CA VAL A 11 -18.97 -19.72 23.43
C VAL A 11 -18.82 -21.15 22.86
N SER A 12 -19.92 -21.91 22.75
CA SER A 12 -19.97 -23.24 22.12
C SER A 12 -20.07 -23.20 20.58
N GLY A 13 -20.15 -22.01 19.97
CA GLY A 13 -20.17 -21.85 18.51
C GLY A 13 -21.57 -21.89 17.89
N GLU A 14 -22.61 -21.98 18.71
CA GLU A 14 -24.00 -21.98 18.27
C GLU A 14 -24.50 -20.54 18.08
N THR A 15 -25.27 -20.31 17.01
CA THR A 15 -25.87 -18.99 16.78
C THR A 15 -27.04 -18.80 17.75
N THR A 16 -26.99 -17.77 18.58
CA THR A 16 -28.08 -17.42 19.48
C THR A 16 -29.20 -16.68 18.74
N SER A 17 -30.38 -16.61 19.33
CA SER A 17 -31.49 -15.80 18.82
C SER A 17 -31.27 -14.29 18.96
N VAL A 18 -30.23 -13.86 19.68
CA VAL A 18 -29.89 -12.46 19.91
C VAL A 18 -29.19 -11.88 18.69
N SER A 19 -29.69 -10.76 18.19
CA SER A 19 -29.04 -9.96 17.16
C SER A 19 -28.83 -8.53 17.63
N LEU A 20 -27.71 -7.93 17.24
CA LEU A 20 -27.37 -6.55 17.52
C LEU A 20 -27.39 -5.71 16.24
N PRO A 21 -27.84 -4.45 16.30
CA PRO A 21 -27.69 -3.54 15.18
C PRO A 21 -26.21 -3.29 14.90
N LEU A 22 -25.84 -3.11 13.64
CA LEU A 22 -24.47 -2.80 13.26
C LEU A 22 -24.09 -1.38 13.71
N PRO A 23 -23.06 -1.20 14.55
CA PRO A 23 -22.61 0.11 14.98
C PRO A 23 -22.22 1.02 13.81
N ALA A 24 -22.52 2.31 13.92
CA ALA A 24 -22.34 3.30 12.85
C ALA A 24 -20.87 3.41 12.38
N VAL A 25 -19.91 3.10 13.26
CA VAL A 25 -18.47 3.09 12.93
C VAL A 25 -18.12 2.15 11.77
N PHE A 26 -18.89 1.08 11.53
CA PHE A 26 -18.64 0.18 10.41
C PHE A 26 -19.07 0.76 9.05
N LYS A 27 -19.90 1.82 9.05
CA LYS A 27 -20.30 2.58 7.86
C LYS A 27 -19.33 3.73 7.55
N ALA A 28 -18.33 3.96 8.41
CA ALA A 28 -17.33 5.00 8.21
C ALA A 28 -16.51 4.75 6.92
N PRO A 29 -16.06 5.81 6.22
CA PRO A 29 -15.26 5.67 5.02
C PRO A 29 -13.97 4.91 5.27
N ILE A 30 -13.71 3.88 4.47
CA ILE A 30 -12.45 3.14 4.49
C ILE A 30 -11.42 3.90 3.63
N ARG A 31 -10.42 4.52 4.26
CA ARG A 31 -9.35 5.29 3.60
C ARG A 31 -7.97 4.65 3.81
N PRO A 32 -7.50 3.78 2.89
CA PRO A 32 -6.21 3.11 3.01
C PRO A 32 -5.01 4.07 3.05
N ASP A 33 -5.10 5.18 2.35
CA ASP A 33 -4.09 6.25 2.29
C ASP A 33 -3.89 6.94 3.66
N ILE A 34 -4.99 7.32 4.32
CA ILE A 34 -4.95 7.92 5.67
C ILE A 34 -4.43 6.89 6.68
N VAL A 35 -4.93 5.65 6.60
CA VAL A 35 -4.47 4.56 7.47
C VAL A 35 -2.95 4.34 7.32
N HIS A 36 -2.44 4.33 6.10
CA HIS A 36 -1.01 4.17 5.83
C HIS A 36 -0.19 5.33 6.37
N SER A 37 -0.60 6.57 6.06
CA SER A 37 0.04 7.79 6.55
C SER A 37 0.13 7.81 8.08
N VAL A 38 -0.99 7.57 8.77
CA VAL A 38 -1.04 7.55 10.24
C VAL A 38 -0.23 6.38 10.81
N PHE A 39 -0.36 5.18 10.23
CA PHE A 39 0.35 3.99 10.71
C PHE A 39 1.86 4.21 10.71
N THR A 40 2.44 4.72 9.61
CA THR A 40 3.88 4.93 9.50
C THR A 40 4.42 5.93 10.53
N ARG A 41 3.62 6.95 10.89
CA ARG A 41 3.97 7.97 11.89
C ARG A 41 3.83 7.41 13.31
N VAL A 42 2.71 6.76 13.62
CA VAL A 42 2.47 6.16 14.95
C VAL A 42 3.44 5.03 15.26
N ASN A 43 3.78 4.19 14.28
CA ASN A 43 4.71 3.07 14.46
C ASN A 43 6.15 3.53 14.79
N LYS A 44 6.52 4.78 14.49
CA LYS A 44 7.82 5.36 14.88
C LYS A 44 7.91 5.68 16.37
N ASN A 45 6.77 5.78 17.07
CA ASN A 45 6.74 6.29 18.44
C ASN A 45 7.20 5.31 19.53
N LYS A 46 7.55 4.05 19.16
CA LYS A 46 8.15 3.06 20.08
C LYS A 46 9.67 2.87 19.86
N ARG A 47 10.31 3.76 19.09
CA ARG A 47 11.75 3.66 18.81
C ARG A 47 12.56 4.14 20.01
N GLN A 48 13.65 3.44 20.30
CA GLN A 48 14.68 3.89 21.24
C GLN A 48 15.77 4.64 20.47
N ALA A 49 16.29 5.72 21.06
CA ALA A 49 17.37 6.49 20.47
C ALA A 49 18.65 5.64 20.41
N TYR A 50 19.45 5.86 19.37
CA TYR A 50 20.79 5.29 19.24
C TYR A 50 21.74 6.37 18.73
N ALA A 51 22.95 6.40 19.28
CA ALA A 51 24.01 7.33 18.93
C ALA A 51 25.37 6.64 19.07
N VAL A 52 26.36 7.12 18.33
CA VAL A 52 27.77 6.76 18.55
C VAL A 52 28.33 7.62 19.69
N ALA A 53 29.31 7.10 20.43
CA ALA A 53 30.01 7.88 21.46
C ALA A 53 30.62 9.15 20.85
N GLU A 54 30.49 10.27 21.56
CA GLU A 54 30.89 11.59 21.06
C GLU A 54 32.39 11.72 20.81
N ASN A 55 33.19 11.10 21.67
CA ASN A 55 34.65 11.08 21.58
C ASN A 55 35.20 9.99 20.63
N ALA A 56 34.34 9.17 20.00
CA ALA A 56 34.79 8.08 19.15
C ALA A 56 35.55 8.61 17.92
N GLY A 57 36.77 8.09 17.71
CA GLY A 57 37.65 8.52 16.63
C GLY A 57 38.37 9.86 16.87
N HIS A 58 38.19 10.49 18.05
CA HIS A 58 38.83 11.73 18.47
C HIS A 58 39.82 11.58 19.63
N GLN A 59 40.02 10.36 20.15
CA GLN A 59 40.94 10.08 21.28
C GLN A 59 42.42 9.98 20.84
N THR A 60 42.83 10.75 19.84
CA THR A 60 44.20 10.74 19.30
C THR A 60 44.71 12.18 19.20
N SER A 61 45.97 12.45 19.48
CA SER A 61 46.63 13.75 19.30
C SER A 61 47.22 13.94 17.89
N ALA A 62 46.57 13.38 16.88
CA ALA A 62 47.09 13.38 15.51
C ALA A 62 47.13 14.78 14.89
N GLU A 63 48.19 15.10 14.18
CA GLU A 63 48.35 16.37 13.45
C GLU A 63 48.74 16.11 12.00
N SER A 64 48.40 17.04 11.11
CA SER A 64 48.81 16.90 9.70
C SER A 64 50.29 17.20 9.56
N TRP A 65 50.99 16.36 8.81
CA TRP A 65 52.39 16.61 8.47
C TRP A 65 52.59 17.65 7.35
N GLY A 66 51.48 18.21 6.82
CA GLY A 66 51.52 19.20 5.74
C GLY A 66 51.89 18.59 4.38
N THR A 67 52.32 19.45 3.45
CA THR A 67 52.85 19.07 2.13
C THR A 67 54.36 18.80 2.20
N GLY A 68 54.96 18.31 1.11
CA GLY A 68 56.43 18.19 1.00
C GLY A 68 57.04 16.91 1.60
N ARG A 69 56.21 15.97 2.08
CA ARG A 69 56.65 14.69 2.69
C ARG A 69 56.25 13.45 1.90
N ALA A 70 55.92 13.61 0.62
CA ALA A 70 55.45 12.55 -0.29
C ALA A 70 54.24 11.73 0.25
N VAL A 71 53.41 12.33 1.10
CA VAL A 71 52.22 11.70 1.69
C VAL A 71 51.03 12.67 1.73
N ALA A 72 49.79 12.13 1.72
CA ALA A 72 48.57 12.94 1.74
C ALA A 72 48.42 13.78 3.03
N ARG A 73 47.71 14.92 2.98
CA ARG A 73 47.60 15.92 4.08
C ARG A 73 46.68 15.54 5.25
N ILE A 74 46.21 14.30 5.35
CA ILE A 74 45.36 13.86 6.46
C ILE A 74 46.15 13.87 7.79
N PRO A 75 45.55 14.23 8.94
CA PRO A 75 46.21 14.14 10.25
C PRO A 75 46.71 12.73 10.53
N ARG A 76 47.93 12.63 11.07
CA ARG A 76 48.60 11.37 11.41
C ARG A 76 48.96 11.32 12.88
N VAL A 77 48.85 10.12 13.48
CA VAL A 77 49.23 9.88 14.88
C VAL A 77 50.74 10.08 15.04
N GLY A 78 51.16 10.86 16.04
CA GLY A 78 52.56 11.12 16.33
C GLY A 78 53.29 9.97 17.04
N GLY A 79 54.51 10.24 17.51
CA GLY A 79 55.36 9.28 18.23
C GLY A 79 56.02 8.23 17.32
N GLY A 80 56.57 7.18 17.95
CA GLY A 80 57.24 6.06 17.29
C GLY A 80 57.17 4.78 18.14
N GLY A 81 57.70 3.67 17.65
CA GLY A 81 57.73 2.40 18.39
C GLY A 81 56.41 1.62 18.44
N THR A 82 55.33 2.13 17.82
CA THR A 82 54.06 1.42 17.66
C THR A 82 53.63 1.38 16.20
N HIS A 83 52.94 0.32 15.79
CA HIS A 83 52.35 0.24 14.44
C HIS A 83 51.26 1.28 14.16
N ARG A 84 50.82 2.04 15.18
CA ARG A 84 49.80 3.08 15.04
C ARG A 84 50.41 4.44 14.67
N SER A 85 51.66 4.71 15.07
CA SER A 85 52.37 5.94 14.73
C SER A 85 52.50 6.10 13.21
N GLY A 86 52.25 7.31 12.70
CA GLY A 86 52.24 7.61 11.26
C GLY A 86 50.95 7.22 10.51
N GLN A 87 49.99 6.52 11.15
CA GLN A 87 48.71 6.21 10.51
C GLN A 87 47.76 7.41 10.52
N ALA A 88 46.89 7.48 9.50
CA ALA A 88 45.86 8.51 9.40
C ALA A 88 44.79 8.40 10.53
N ALA A 89 44.31 9.54 10.99
CA ALA A 89 43.33 9.67 12.06
C ALA A 89 42.26 10.72 11.75
N PHE A 90 41.23 10.80 12.61
CA PHE A 90 40.04 11.66 12.55
C PHE A 90 39.13 11.53 11.33
N GLY A 91 39.65 11.38 10.12
CA GLY A 91 38.87 11.35 8.88
C GLY A 91 37.90 10.16 8.81
N ASN A 92 36.75 10.35 8.15
CA ASN A 92 35.75 9.30 7.94
C ASN A 92 36.18 8.20 6.97
N MET A 93 37.19 8.46 6.15
CA MET A 93 37.86 7.48 5.31
C MET A 93 38.96 6.70 6.07
N CYS A 94 39.32 7.13 7.27
CA CYS A 94 40.42 6.54 8.03
C CYS A 94 39.94 5.36 8.89
N ARG A 95 40.72 4.27 8.91
CA ARG A 95 40.53 3.18 9.88
C ARG A 95 40.68 3.72 11.31
N GLY A 96 39.67 3.53 12.15
CA GLY A 96 39.63 4.06 13.52
C GLY A 96 39.37 5.56 13.61
N GLY A 97 39.06 6.24 12.50
CA GLY A 97 38.59 7.62 12.50
C GLY A 97 37.10 7.76 12.87
N ARG A 98 36.61 9.00 12.93
CA ARG A 98 35.19 9.28 13.23
C ARG A 98 34.33 9.02 12.00
N MET A 99 33.05 8.65 12.15
CA MET A 99 32.15 8.58 11.01
C MET A 99 31.72 9.98 10.51
N PHE A 100 31.34 10.09 9.24
CA PHE A 100 30.68 11.29 8.73
C PHE A 100 29.30 11.46 9.37
N ALA A 101 28.97 12.70 9.76
CA ALA A 101 27.73 13.05 10.47
C ALA A 101 27.36 12.05 11.59
N PRO A 102 28.17 11.98 12.69
CA PRO A 102 27.93 11.06 13.79
C PRO A 102 26.48 11.06 14.25
N THR A 103 25.92 9.89 14.52
CA THR A 103 24.53 9.78 14.97
C THR A 103 24.36 10.44 16.33
N LYS A 104 23.35 11.29 16.46
CA LYS A 104 23.06 12.06 17.67
C LYS A 104 21.68 11.72 18.23
N ILE A 105 21.56 11.80 19.55
CA ILE A 105 20.35 11.43 20.30
C ILE A 105 19.17 12.35 19.99
N TRP A 106 19.40 13.63 19.67
CA TRP A 106 18.35 14.63 19.41
C TRP A 106 17.70 14.53 18.02
N ARG A 107 17.98 13.45 17.25
CA ARG A 107 17.21 13.13 16.05
C ARG A 107 15.71 13.08 16.39
N LYS A 108 14.84 13.54 15.48
CA LYS A 108 13.38 13.42 15.67
C LYS A 108 12.93 11.96 15.57
N TRP A 109 12.76 11.29 16.71
CA TRP A 109 12.34 9.89 16.79
C TRP A 109 10.83 9.72 16.67
N HIS A 110 10.09 10.51 17.44
CA HIS A 110 8.64 10.50 17.53
C HIS A 110 8.03 11.47 16.53
N ILE A 111 6.89 11.08 15.95
CA ILE A 111 6.15 11.89 14.99
C ILE A 111 4.76 12.18 15.57
N LYS A 112 4.46 13.48 15.69
CA LYS A 112 3.12 13.97 16.03
C LYS A 112 2.17 13.69 14.86
N VAL A 113 0.94 13.34 15.19
CA VAL A 113 -0.15 13.14 14.23
C VAL A 113 -1.39 13.78 14.83
N ASN A 114 -2.16 14.47 13.99
CA ASN A 114 -3.40 15.12 14.41
C ASN A 114 -4.32 14.11 15.08
N HIS A 115 -4.93 14.49 16.19
CA HIS A 115 -5.77 13.58 16.97
C HIS A 115 -6.96 13.08 16.14
N ASN A 116 -7.59 13.98 15.36
CA ASN A 116 -8.69 13.60 14.50
C ASN A 116 -8.26 12.66 13.36
N GLU A 117 -7.09 12.87 12.76
CA GLU A 117 -6.53 11.98 11.72
C GLU A 117 -6.27 10.57 12.29
N LYS A 118 -5.77 10.47 13.53
CA LYS A 118 -5.63 9.19 14.22
C LYS A 118 -6.98 8.49 14.41
N ARG A 119 -8.00 9.25 14.85
CA ARG A 119 -9.37 8.73 15.06
C ARG A 119 -10.00 8.26 13.74
N TYR A 120 -9.81 9.02 12.67
CA TYR A 120 -10.21 8.64 11.30
C TYR A 120 -9.60 7.30 10.91
N ALA A 121 -8.26 7.17 11.03
CA ALA A 121 -7.58 5.93 10.67
C ALA A 121 -8.07 4.72 11.49
N THR A 122 -8.34 4.91 12.79
CA THR A 122 -8.93 3.84 13.62
C THR A 122 -10.35 3.48 13.19
N ALA A 123 -11.20 4.45 12.88
CA ALA A 123 -12.57 4.21 12.40
C ALA A 123 -12.56 3.46 11.05
N SER A 124 -11.74 3.89 10.08
CA SER A 124 -11.54 3.17 8.82
C SER A 124 -11.04 1.75 9.01
N ALA A 125 -10.16 1.51 10.00
CA ALA A 125 -9.63 0.17 10.28
C ALA A 125 -10.67 -0.74 10.95
N ILE A 126 -11.55 -0.20 11.80
CA ILE A 126 -12.70 -0.92 12.35
C ILE A 126 -13.68 -1.25 11.23
N ALA A 127 -14.07 -0.29 10.40
CA ALA A 127 -14.95 -0.51 9.24
C ALA A 127 -14.42 -1.61 8.32
N ALA A 128 -13.11 -1.59 8.03
CA ALA A 128 -12.50 -2.61 7.21
C ALA A 128 -12.49 -4.03 7.83
N SER A 129 -12.61 -4.16 9.16
CA SER A 129 -12.71 -5.48 9.80
C SER A 129 -14.06 -6.17 9.56
N ALA A 130 -15.09 -5.41 9.16
CA ALA A 130 -16.38 -5.96 8.75
C ALA A 130 -16.37 -6.54 7.31
N VAL A 131 -15.34 -6.23 6.52
CA VAL A 131 -15.31 -6.57 5.10
C VAL A 131 -14.52 -7.86 4.89
N GLN A 132 -15.22 -8.96 4.63
CA GLN A 132 -14.62 -10.30 4.47
C GLN A 132 -13.51 -10.34 3.40
N SER A 133 -13.67 -9.62 2.28
CA SER A 133 -12.66 -9.58 1.22
C SER A 133 -11.35 -8.96 1.68
N LEU A 134 -11.39 -7.91 2.51
CA LEU A 134 -10.19 -7.29 3.09
C LEU A 134 -9.53 -8.21 4.12
N VAL A 135 -10.34 -8.93 4.92
CA VAL A 135 -9.85 -9.89 5.92
C VAL A 135 -9.13 -11.07 5.26
N LEU A 136 -9.71 -11.62 4.20
CA LEU A 136 -9.09 -12.69 3.40
C LEU A 136 -7.83 -12.21 2.68
N ALA A 137 -7.86 -11.02 2.06
CA ALA A 137 -6.69 -10.44 1.36
C ALA A 137 -5.48 -10.25 2.29
N ARG A 138 -5.71 -10.05 3.59
CA ARG A 138 -4.65 -10.00 4.62
C ARG A 138 -4.04 -11.36 4.98
N GLY A 139 -4.66 -12.45 4.56
CA GLY A 139 -4.24 -13.82 4.88
C GLY A 139 -4.77 -14.32 6.23
N HIS A 140 -5.92 -13.81 6.69
CA HIS A 140 -6.66 -14.45 7.78
C HIS A 140 -7.50 -15.62 7.25
N ARG A 141 -7.57 -16.71 8.00
CA ARG A 141 -8.33 -17.92 7.63
C ARG A 141 -9.75 -17.84 8.15
N VAL A 142 -10.61 -17.13 7.41
CA VAL A 142 -12.01 -16.86 7.77
C VAL A 142 -13.03 -17.48 6.79
N GLU A 143 -12.58 -18.41 5.95
CA GLU A 143 -13.38 -19.08 4.91
C GLU A 143 -14.60 -19.84 5.49
N ASN A 144 -14.46 -20.41 6.68
CA ASN A 144 -15.51 -21.20 7.34
C ASN A 144 -16.28 -20.42 8.42
N ILE A 145 -16.04 -19.12 8.56
CA ILE A 145 -16.74 -18.30 9.55
C ILE A 145 -18.09 -17.89 8.95
N PRO A 146 -19.21 -18.06 9.68
CA PRO A 146 -20.55 -17.85 9.13
C PRO A 146 -20.78 -16.41 8.69
N GLU A 147 -20.35 -15.43 9.50
CA GLU A 147 -20.45 -14.02 9.16
C GLU A 147 -19.39 -13.14 9.82
N ILE A 148 -19.22 -11.95 9.28
CA ILE A 148 -18.30 -10.91 9.76
C ILE A 148 -19.07 -9.58 9.75
N PRO A 149 -18.98 -8.72 10.80
CA PRO A 149 -18.22 -8.88 12.04
C PRO A 149 -18.63 -10.10 12.87
N LEU A 150 -17.65 -10.79 13.46
CA LEU A 150 -17.91 -11.94 14.31
C LEU A 150 -18.13 -11.46 15.76
N VAL A 151 -19.34 -11.68 16.28
CA VAL A 151 -19.74 -11.30 17.64
C VAL A 151 -19.99 -12.56 18.47
N VAL A 152 -19.40 -12.61 19.66
CA VAL A 152 -19.49 -13.73 20.60
C VAL A 152 -20.11 -13.24 21.91
N SER A 153 -20.86 -14.11 22.60
CA SER A 153 -21.43 -13.82 23.93
C SER A 153 -20.43 -13.16 24.88
N SER A 154 -20.94 -12.24 25.71
CA SER A 154 -20.17 -11.57 26.78
C SER A 154 -19.55 -12.55 27.79
N ASP A 155 -20.04 -13.79 27.86
CA ASP A 155 -19.46 -14.85 28.72
C ASP A 155 -17.97 -15.10 28.44
N LEU A 156 -17.51 -14.81 27.22
CA LEU A 156 -16.11 -14.92 26.83
C LEU A 156 -15.19 -14.07 27.74
N GLU A 157 -15.67 -12.94 28.27
CA GLU A 157 -14.93 -12.02 29.14
C GLU A 157 -14.53 -12.66 30.48
N SER A 158 -15.32 -13.63 30.93
CA SER A 158 -15.15 -14.34 32.21
C SER A 158 -14.29 -15.59 32.12
N VAL A 159 -13.80 -15.95 30.93
CA VAL A 159 -12.93 -17.13 30.73
C VAL A 159 -11.57 -16.91 31.38
N LYS A 160 -11.20 -17.77 32.34
CA LYS A 160 -9.95 -17.66 33.12
C LYS A 160 -8.85 -18.61 32.64
N LYS A 161 -9.19 -19.80 32.14
CA LYS A 161 -8.20 -20.81 31.73
C LYS A 161 -7.90 -20.71 30.24
N THR A 162 -6.61 -20.79 29.88
CA THR A 162 -6.19 -20.79 28.46
C THR A 162 -6.76 -21.97 27.68
N LYS A 163 -6.97 -23.13 28.32
CA LYS A 163 -7.58 -24.30 27.68
C LYS A 163 -9.02 -24.00 27.22
N GLU A 164 -9.81 -23.34 28.07
CA GLU A 164 -11.19 -22.93 27.77
C GLU A 164 -11.20 -21.86 26.67
N ALA A 165 -10.28 -20.88 26.73
CA ALA A 165 -10.15 -19.86 25.68
C ALA A 165 -9.82 -20.48 24.30
N VAL A 166 -8.94 -21.49 24.25
CA VAL A 166 -8.64 -22.22 23.00
C VAL A 166 -9.86 -23.03 22.53
N ALA A 167 -10.63 -23.62 23.45
CA ALA A 167 -11.85 -24.35 23.12
C ALA A 167 -12.90 -23.41 22.51
N ALA A 168 -13.11 -22.23 23.09
CA ALA A 168 -13.97 -21.19 22.54
C ALA A 168 -13.55 -20.78 21.12
N LEU A 169 -12.25 -20.51 20.88
CA LEU A 169 -11.76 -20.17 19.54
C LEU A 169 -11.95 -21.29 18.50
N LYS A 170 -11.95 -22.56 18.94
CA LYS A 170 -12.25 -23.71 18.07
C LYS A 170 -13.72 -23.76 17.72
N ALA A 171 -14.58 -23.61 18.72
CA ALA A 171 -16.03 -23.63 18.60
C ALA A 171 -16.53 -22.53 17.64
N VAL A 172 -16.03 -21.30 17.77
CA VAL A 172 -16.39 -20.16 16.91
C VAL A 172 -15.63 -20.19 15.55
N GLY A 173 -14.89 -21.26 15.22
CA GLY A 173 -14.23 -21.42 13.92
C GLY A 173 -12.93 -20.61 13.71
N ALA A 174 -12.49 -19.82 14.69
CA ALA A 174 -11.28 -18.99 14.62
C ALA A 174 -9.95 -19.79 14.72
N HIS A 175 -10.00 -21.06 15.10
CA HIS A 175 -8.79 -21.85 15.37
C HIS A 175 -7.89 -22.08 14.14
N LYS A 176 -8.44 -22.12 12.92
CA LYS A 176 -7.64 -22.19 11.68
C LYS A 176 -6.66 -21.01 11.58
N ASP A 177 -7.07 -19.82 12.03
CA ASP A 177 -6.21 -18.63 12.02
C ASP A 177 -5.11 -18.69 13.10
N VAL A 178 -5.37 -19.37 14.22
CA VAL A 178 -4.36 -19.65 15.26
C VAL A 178 -3.34 -20.70 14.77
N ILE A 179 -3.80 -21.77 14.12
CA ILE A 179 -2.92 -22.80 13.53
C ILE A 179 -1.97 -22.17 12.51
N LYS A 180 -2.45 -21.23 11.68
CA LYS A 180 -1.63 -20.45 10.75
C LYS A 180 -0.48 -19.76 11.48
N VAL A 181 -0.71 -19.16 12.65
CA VAL A 181 0.35 -18.52 13.43
C VAL A 181 1.38 -19.54 13.90
N ILE A 182 0.93 -20.64 14.51
CA ILE A 182 1.81 -21.68 15.05
C ILE A 182 2.74 -22.23 13.95
N LYS A 183 2.19 -22.56 12.77
CA LYS A 183 2.96 -23.06 11.62
C LYS A 183 3.91 -22.03 11.01
N SER A 184 3.73 -20.74 11.29
CA SER A 184 4.49 -19.65 10.66
C SER A 184 5.76 -19.23 11.42
N LYS A 185 6.00 -19.80 12.60
CA LYS A 185 7.16 -19.42 13.43
C LYS A 185 8.46 -19.80 12.73
N LYS A 186 9.26 -18.79 12.38
CA LYS A 186 10.58 -18.95 11.74
C LYS A 186 11.63 -18.09 12.45
N MET A 187 12.89 -18.49 12.30
CA MET A 187 14.04 -17.67 12.71
C MET A 187 14.09 -16.38 11.88
N ARG A 188 14.30 -15.24 12.52
CA ARG A 188 14.38 -13.95 11.82
C ARG A 188 15.58 -13.91 10.86
N ALA A 189 15.40 -13.39 9.66
CA ALA A 189 16.52 -13.15 8.76
C ALA A 189 17.43 -12.00 9.26
N GLY A 190 18.73 -12.09 8.97
CA GLY A 190 19.72 -11.05 9.27
C GLY A 190 20.10 -10.88 10.75
N LYS A 191 20.75 -9.74 11.06
CA LYS A 191 21.37 -9.43 12.37
C LYS A 191 20.35 -9.18 13.50
N GLY A 192 19.06 -9.07 13.19
CA GLY A 192 18.01 -8.84 14.20
C GLY A 192 17.88 -9.98 15.21
N LYS A 193 18.33 -11.19 14.86
CA LYS A 193 18.33 -12.36 15.75
C LYS A 193 19.09 -12.11 17.04
N LEU A 194 20.24 -11.43 16.94
CA LEU A 194 21.13 -11.11 18.07
C LEU A 194 20.66 -9.89 18.87
N ARG A 195 19.62 -9.18 18.40
CA ARG A 195 19.13 -7.93 19.01
C ARG A 195 17.75 -8.12 19.67
N GLY A 196 17.57 -9.23 20.40
CA GLY A 196 16.33 -9.55 21.12
C GLY A 196 15.11 -9.86 20.23
N ARG A 197 15.29 -10.06 18.92
CA ARG A 197 14.20 -10.30 17.95
C ARG A 197 14.41 -11.61 17.19
N ARG A 198 14.65 -12.71 17.92
CA ARG A 198 15.08 -14.01 17.37
C ARG A 198 14.08 -14.64 16.40
N PHE A 199 12.79 -14.59 16.70
CA PHE A 199 11.74 -15.24 15.92
C PHE A 199 10.80 -14.23 15.21
N THR A 200 10.16 -14.71 14.15
CA THR A 200 9.06 -14.06 13.42
C THR A 200 7.90 -15.02 13.28
N GLN A 201 6.67 -14.53 13.41
CA GLN A 201 5.44 -15.29 13.17
C GLN A 201 4.34 -14.34 12.66
N ARG A 202 3.28 -14.89 12.09
CA ARG A 202 2.09 -14.12 11.67
C ARG A 202 1.27 -13.65 12.88
N ARG A 203 0.37 -12.71 12.66
CA ARG A 203 -0.65 -12.34 13.65
C ARG A 203 -1.93 -13.14 13.41
N GLY A 204 -2.59 -13.49 14.51
CA GLY A 204 -3.88 -14.16 14.56
C GLY A 204 -5.02 -13.17 14.82
N PRO A 205 -6.16 -13.65 15.35
CA PRO A 205 -7.32 -12.81 15.64
C PRO A 205 -7.02 -11.77 16.71
N LEU A 206 -7.79 -10.67 16.67
CA LEU A 206 -7.88 -9.70 17.76
C LEU A 206 -9.20 -9.93 18.51
N VAL A 207 -9.14 -10.21 19.80
CA VAL A 207 -10.33 -10.33 20.65
C VAL A 207 -10.58 -8.98 21.33
N VAL A 208 -11.74 -8.39 21.09
CA VAL A 208 -12.12 -7.10 21.68
C VAL A 208 -13.16 -7.31 22.76
N TYR A 209 -12.90 -6.73 23.93
CA TYR A 209 -13.72 -6.87 25.13
C TYR A 209 -14.09 -5.49 25.71
N ALA A 210 -15.17 -5.43 26.47
CA ALA A 210 -15.59 -4.23 27.21
C ALA A 210 -14.96 -4.20 28.61
N GLN A 211 -15.04 -5.31 29.34
CA GLN A 211 -14.47 -5.47 30.68
C GLN A 211 -13.54 -6.69 30.74
N ASP A 212 -12.46 -6.59 31.52
CA ASP A 212 -11.51 -7.71 31.69
C ASP A 212 -11.81 -8.45 33.00
N ASN A 213 -12.48 -9.60 32.89
CA ASN A 213 -12.78 -10.49 34.02
C ASN A 213 -11.88 -11.75 34.04
N GLY A 214 -10.73 -11.69 33.36
CA GLY A 214 -9.78 -12.80 33.26
C GLY A 214 -9.38 -13.13 31.82
N LEU A 215 -10.16 -12.66 30.84
CA LEU A 215 -9.95 -12.87 29.40
C LEU A 215 -8.52 -12.53 28.98
N VAL A 216 -7.97 -11.39 29.39
CA VAL A 216 -6.63 -10.99 28.93
C VAL A 216 -5.57 -12.03 29.32
N LYS A 217 -5.64 -12.54 30.55
CA LYS A 217 -4.69 -13.57 31.04
C LYS A 217 -4.91 -14.90 30.32
N ALA A 218 -6.16 -15.29 30.09
CA ALA A 218 -6.50 -16.54 29.42
C ALA A 218 -5.96 -16.60 27.98
N PHE A 219 -6.09 -15.50 27.23
CA PHE A 219 -5.70 -15.42 25.82
C PHE A 219 -4.22 -15.04 25.59
N ARG A 220 -3.53 -14.43 26.56
CA ARG A 220 -2.14 -13.92 26.41
C ARG A 220 -1.13 -14.96 25.95
N ASN A 221 -1.28 -16.22 26.36
CA ASN A 221 -0.31 -17.27 26.02
C ASN A 221 -0.60 -17.96 24.67
N ILE A 222 -1.73 -17.65 24.02
CA ILE A 222 -2.09 -18.24 22.73
C ILE A 222 -1.31 -17.51 21.61
N PRO A 223 -0.48 -18.20 20.81
CA PRO A 223 0.36 -17.53 19.82
C PRO A 223 -0.43 -16.71 18.79
N GLY A 224 -0.10 -15.42 18.72
CA GLY A 224 -0.63 -14.48 17.72
C GLY A 224 -2.02 -13.93 17.99
N VAL A 225 -2.73 -14.45 18.99
CA VAL A 225 -3.96 -13.83 19.49
C VAL A 225 -3.57 -12.60 20.30
N GLU A 226 -4.26 -11.50 20.07
CA GLU A 226 -4.12 -10.29 20.87
C GLU A 226 -5.49 -9.91 21.42
N THR A 227 -5.48 -9.22 22.55
CA THR A 227 -6.69 -8.70 23.17
C THR A 227 -6.61 -7.17 23.19
N ALA A 228 -7.76 -6.50 23.10
CA ALA A 228 -7.85 -5.06 23.23
C ALA A 228 -9.17 -4.67 23.90
N ASN A 229 -9.14 -3.65 24.76
CA ASN A 229 -10.36 -3.07 25.27
C ASN A 229 -10.99 -2.18 24.18
N VAL A 230 -12.32 -2.19 24.06
CA VAL A 230 -13.06 -1.36 23.09
C VAL A 230 -12.73 0.14 23.22
N LYS A 231 -12.42 0.63 24.43
CA LYS A 231 -12.04 2.02 24.71
C LYS A 231 -10.61 2.37 24.25
N SER A 232 -9.73 1.38 24.11
CA SER A 232 -8.30 1.57 23.82
C SER A 232 -7.84 0.96 22.50
N LEU A 233 -8.76 0.78 21.54
CA LEU A 233 -8.48 0.22 20.22
C LEU A 233 -7.38 0.97 19.47
N GLY A 234 -6.21 0.34 19.36
CA GLY A 234 -5.04 0.89 18.70
C GLY A 234 -4.95 0.55 17.22
N LEU A 235 -4.64 1.54 16.38
CA LEU A 235 -4.43 1.34 14.94
C LEU A 235 -3.37 0.27 14.62
N LEU A 236 -2.30 0.19 15.43
CA LEU A 236 -1.23 -0.80 15.21
C LEU A 236 -1.71 -2.24 15.39
N GLN A 237 -2.77 -2.45 16.17
CA GLN A 237 -3.44 -3.73 16.29
C GLN A 237 -4.45 -3.90 15.16
N LEU A 238 -5.30 -2.92 14.86
CA LEU A 238 -6.35 -3.06 13.83
C LEU A 238 -5.80 -3.17 12.38
N ALA A 239 -4.71 -2.46 12.07
CA ALA A 239 -4.09 -2.46 10.75
C ALA A 239 -2.58 -2.78 10.82
N PRO A 240 -2.15 -3.99 11.22
CA PRO A 240 -0.73 -4.34 11.35
C PRO A 240 0.02 -4.21 10.02
N GLY A 241 1.03 -3.34 9.96
CA GLY A 241 1.74 -3.06 8.72
C GLY A 241 0.97 -2.19 7.73
N ALA A 242 0.03 -1.36 8.21
CA ALA A 242 -0.80 -0.46 7.40
C ALA A 242 -1.81 -1.11 6.43
N HIS A 243 -1.98 -2.43 6.41
CA HIS A 243 -2.96 -3.06 5.50
C HIS A 243 -4.41 -3.05 6.06
N LEU A 244 -5.40 -3.10 5.18
CA LEU A 244 -6.83 -3.32 5.44
C LEU A 244 -7.24 -4.60 6.20
N GLY A 245 -8.13 -4.61 7.20
CA GLY A 245 -8.96 -5.79 7.50
C GLY A 245 -8.37 -6.88 8.41
N ARG A 246 -8.06 -6.57 9.68
CA ARG A 246 -7.71 -7.64 10.64
C ARG A 246 -8.94 -8.48 10.98
N PHE A 247 -8.76 -9.78 11.23
CA PHE A 247 -9.82 -10.61 11.80
C PHE A 247 -10.03 -10.23 13.28
N VAL A 248 -11.18 -9.63 13.57
CA VAL A 248 -11.57 -9.18 14.90
C VAL A 248 -12.76 -10.00 15.40
N ILE A 249 -12.66 -10.49 16.63
CA ILE A 249 -13.70 -11.18 17.37
C ILE A 249 -14.19 -10.21 18.44
N TRP A 250 -15.45 -9.81 18.37
CA TRP A 250 -16.04 -8.86 19.31
C TRP A 250 -16.82 -9.63 20.38
N THR A 251 -16.71 -9.23 21.64
CA THR A 251 -17.74 -9.59 22.62
C THR A 251 -18.98 -8.75 22.38
N GLU A 252 -20.14 -9.29 22.70
CA GLU A 252 -21.44 -8.61 22.58
C GLU A 252 -21.43 -7.26 23.30
N SER A 253 -20.97 -7.22 24.55
CA SER A 253 -20.80 -5.98 25.33
C SER A 253 -19.87 -4.96 24.66
N ALA A 254 -18.76 -5.41 24.06
CA ALA A 254 -17.85 -4.54 23.32
C ALA A 254 -18.47 -4.00 22.03
N PHE A 255 -19.23 -4.84 21.33
CA PHE A 255 -19.90 -4.46 20.09
C PHE A 255 -20.99 -3.41 20.35
N ALA A 256 -21.80 -3.61 21.38
CA ALA A 256 -22.81 -2.63 21.80
C ALA A 256 -22.19 -1.29 22.26
N ALA A 257 -21.02 -1.32 22.92
CA ALA A 257 -20.34 -0.12 23.39
C ALA A 257 -19.75 0.75 22.26
N LEU A 258 -19.62 0.25 21.02
CA LEU A 258 -19.00 0.98 19.91
C LEU A 258 -19.74 2.28 19.56
N ASP A 259 -21.07 2.27 19.56
CA ASP A 259 -21.87 3.46 19.22
C ASP A 259 -21.73 4.55 20.29
N SER A 260 -21.65 4.20 21.57
CA SER A 260 -21.32 5.17 22.63
C SER A 260 -19.90 5.76 22.45
N ILE A 261 -18.95 4.95 22.00
CA ILE A 261 -17.54 5.37 21.89
C ILE A 261 -17.28 6.24 20.66
N TYR A 262 -17.84 5.88 19.51
CA TYR A 262 -17.58 6.58 18.25
C TYR A 262 -18.71 7.54 17.84
N GLY A 263 -19.87 7.43 18.47
CA GLY A 263 -21.08 8.16 18.09
C GLY A 263 -21.81 7.48 16.91
N SER A 264 -23.09 7.80 16.80
CA SER A 264 -23.94 7.48 15.66
C SER A 264 -24.74 8.72 15.25
N GLU A 265 -25.68 8.59 14.32
CA GLU A 265 -26.60 9.67 13.95
C GLU A 265 -27.54 10.07 15.12
N THR A 266 -27.81 9.14 16.04
CA THR A 266 -28.72 9.35 17.18
C THR A 266 -27.98 9.56 18.50
N THR A 267 -26.76 9.03 18.63
CA THR A 267 -25.98 9.06 19.86
C THR A 267 -24.71 9.88 19.70
N ALA A 268 -24.50 10.86 20.58
CA ALA A 268 -23.25 11.61 20.61
C ALA A 268 -22.08 10.72 21.04
N SER A 269 -20.89 10.98 20.47
CA SER A 269 -19.68 10.29 20.88
C SER A 269 -19.26 10.72 22.29
N THR A 270 -18.83 9.75 23.12
CA THR A 270 -18.13 10.03 24.39
C THR A 270 -16.82 10.80 24.20
N LYS A 271 -16.28 10.85 22.98
CA LYS A 271 -15.12 11.67 22.65
C LYS A 271 -15.58 13.11 22.42
N SER A 272 -15.17 14.02 23.31
CA SER A 272 -15.49 15.45 23.19
C SER A 272 -15.16 16.01 21.79
N GLY A 273 -16.13 16.71 21.20
CA GLY A 273 -16.04 17.36 19.89
C GLY A 273 -15.82 16.40 18.71
N TYR A 274 -16.15 15.12 18.84
CA TYR A 274 -15.93 14.12 17.80
C TYR A 274 -17.22 13.66 17.13
N THR A 275 -17.19 13.61 15.81
CA THR A 275 -18.19 12.96 14.97
C THR A 275 -17.49 12.01 14.01
N LEU A 276 -18.21 10.99 13.56
CA LEU A 276 -17.67 10.07 12.55
C LEU A 276 -17.42 10.81 11.23
N PRO A 277 -16.38 10.43 10.47
CA PRO A 277 -16.14 11.05 9.18
C PRO A 277 -17.28 10.78 8.19
N SER A 278 -17.71 11.83 7.49
CA SER A 278 -18.74 11.75 6.47
C SER A 278 -18.21 11.16 5.16
N ASN A 279 -19.06 10.45 4.44
CA ASN A 279 -18.75 9.98 3.09
C ASN A 279 -18.88 11.13 2.08
N ILE A 280 -17.89 11.28 1.19
CA ILE A 280 -17.96 12.25 0.08
C ILE A 280 -18.77 11.73 -1.12
N ILE A 281 -19.03 10.42 -1.16
CA ILE A 281 -19.84 9.74 -2.16
C ILE A 281 -20.85 8.85 -1.43
N THR A 282 -22.10 8.86 -1.85
CA THR A 282 -23.19 8.12 -1.18
C THR A 282 -23.11 6.62 -1.43
N ASN A 283 -22.72 6.20 -2.63
CA ASN A 283 -22.56 4.80 -3.01
C ASN A 283 -21.19 4.55 -3.63
N THR A 284 -20.48 3.52 -3.14
CA THR A 284 -19.17 3.12 -3.66
C THR A 284 -19.27 2.29 -4.95
N ASP A 285 -20.45 1.73 -5.25
CA ASP A 285 -20.72 0.99 -6.48
C ASP A 285 -21.03 1.95 -7.62
N VAL A 286 -19.96 2.40 -8.29
CA VAL A 286 -20.04 3.36 -9.40
C VAL A 286 -20.71 2.74 -10.62
N THR A 287 -20.56 1.43 -10.88
CA THR A 287 -21.19 0.80 -12.04
C THR A 287 -22.70 0.73 -11.86
N ARG A 288 -23.20 0.51 -10.63
CA ARG A 288 -24.64 0.65 -10.34
C ARG A 288 -25.15 2.06 -10.61
N LEU A 289 -24.40 3.09 -10.22
CA LEU A 289 -24.77 4.48 -10.50
C LEU A 289 -24.80 4.74 -12.01
N ILE A 290 -23.74 4.35 -12.74
CA ILE A 290 -23.64 4.52 -14.20
C ILE A 290 -24.80 3.83 -14.93
N ASN A 291 -25.21 2.65 -14.47
CA ASN A 291 -26.28 1.86 -15.07
C ASN A 291 -27.68 2.24 -14.57
N SER A 292 -27.84 3.32 -13.79
CA SER A 292 -29.15 3.76 -13.33
C SER A 292 -29.99 4.28 -14.50
N ALA A 293 -31.32 4.19 -14.36
CA ALA A 293 -32.25 4.57 -15.43
C ALA A 293 -32.10 6.04 -15.83
N GLU A 294 -31.86 6.91 -14.85
CA GLU A 294 -31.69 8.35 -15.04
C GLU A 294 -30.46 8.67 -15.89
N ILE A 295 -29.34 7.95 -15.68
CA ILE A 295 -28.12 8.13 -16.47
C ILE A 295 -28.29 7.50 -17.86
N GLN A 296 -28.79 6.26 -17.93
CA GLN A 296 -28.93 5.56 -19.20
C GLN A 296 -29.95 6.21 -20.16
N ALA A 297 -30.94 6.96 -19.64
CA ALA A 297 -31.88 7.72 -20.45
C ALA A 297 -31.24 8.89 -21.22
N VAL A 298 -30.12 9.43 -20.74
CA VAL A 298 -29.44 10.60 -21.32
C VAL A 298 -28.16 10.21 -22.08
N VAL A 299 -27.53 9.09 -21.71
CA VAL A 299 -26.28 8.64 -22.32
C VAL A 299 -26.49 8.18 -23.77
N ARG A 300 -25.67 8.71 -24.68
CA ARG A 300 -25.62 8.29 -26.09
C ARG A 300 -25.22 6.82 -26.23
N PRO A 301 -25.66 6.11 -27.29
CA PRO A 301 -25.25 4.73 -27.53
C PRO A 301 -23.72 4.62 -27.63
N ALA A 302 -23.16 3.61 -26.96
CA ALA A 302 -21.73 3.35 -26.99
C ALA A 302 -21.30 2.82 -28.37
N GLY A 303 -20.15 3.30 -28.86
CA GLY A 303 -19.47 2.69 -30.01
C GLY A 303 -18.80 1.36 -29.65
N GLN A 304 -18.07 0.78 -30.60
CA GLN A 304 -17.25 -0.41 -30.33
C GLN A 304 -16.15 -0.10 -29.31
N ALA A 305 -16.00 -0.98 -28.30
CA ALA A 305 -14.98 -0.83 -27.25
C ALA A 305 -13.55 -0.83 -27.82
N THR A 306 -13.34 -1.57 -28.90
CA THR A 306 -12.07 -1.59 -29.64
C THR A 306 -12.26 -0.88 -30.98
N GLN A 307 -11.40 0.10 -31.25
CA GLN A 307 -11.42 0.80 -32.53
C GLN A 307 -10.71 -0.06 -33.59
N LYS A 308 -11.42 -0.35 -34.68
CA LYS A 308 -10.80 -0.91 -35.88
C LYS A 308 -9.75 0.07 -36.39
N ARG A 309 -8.53 -0.41 -36.65
CA ARG A 309 -7.45 0.39 -37.27
C ARG A 309 -7.48 0.18 -38.79
N PRO A 310 -8.11 1.08 -39.57
CA PRO A 310 -8.34 0.83 -41.00
C PRO A 310 -7.06 0.90 -41.85
N TYR A 311 -6.08 1.71 -41.44
CA TYR A 311 -4.87 1.98 -42.24
C TYR A 311 -3.60 1.75 -41.41
N VAL A 312 -3.31 0.48 -41.10
CA VAL A 312 -2.12 0.13 -40.29
C VAL A 312 -0.80 0.29 -41.04
N LEU A 313 -0.80 0.14 -42.36
CA LEU A 313 0.39 0.26 -43.19
C LEU A 313 0.06 0.96 -44.50
N LYS A 314 0.78 2.06 -44.79
CA LYS A 314 0.65 2.79 -46.05
C LYS A 314 1.27 1.95 -47.18
N LYS A 315 0.43 1.38 -48.03
CA LYS A 315 0.85 0.64 -49.22
C LYS A 315 1.20 1.62 -50.34
N ASN A 316 2.40 1.54 -50.91
CA ASN A 316 2.85 2.44 -51.98
C ASN A 316 2.08 2.14 -53.30
N PRO A 317 1.33 3.11 -53.88
CA PRO A 317 0.55 2.90 -55.11
C PRO A 317 1.42 2.53 -56.31
N LEU A 318 2.61 3.10 -56.45
CA LEU A 318 3.49 2.86 -57.61
C LEU A 318 4.02 1.41 -57.64
N LYS A 319 4.08 0.75 -56.47
CA LYS A 319 4.50 -0.65 -56.33
C LYS A 319 3.32 -1.62 -56.16
N ASN A 320 2.13 -1.12 -55.83
CA ASN A 320 0.94 -1.93 -55.57
C ASN A 320 -0.23 -1.50 -56.46
N LYS A 321 -0.44 -2.23 -57.56
CA LYS A 321 -1.45 -1.92 -58.58
C LYS A 321 -2.88 -1.84 -58.03
N GLN A 322 -3.25 -2.65 -57.03
CA GLN A 322 -4.58 -2.61 -56.40
C GLN A 322 -4.82 -1.29 -55.66
N VAL A 323 -3.78 -0.74 -55.01
CA VAL A 323 -3.88 0.55 -54.32
C VAL A 323 -3.85 1.71 -55.32
N LEU A 324 -3.06 1.61 -56.39
CA LEU A 324 -3.07 2.58 -57.49
C LEU A 324 -4.45 2.70 -58.13
N LEU A 325 -5.09 1.56 -58.44
CA LEU A 325 -6.42 1.54 -59.04
C LEU A 325 -7.52 2.02 -58.08
N ARG A 326 -7.37 1.76 -56.77
CA ARG A 326 -8.27 2.31 -55.76
C ARG A 326 -8.20 3.85 -55.68
N LEU A 327 -7.02 4.43 -55.88
CA LEU A 327 -6.80 5.87 -55.76
C LEU A 327 -7.02 6.61 -57.09
N ASN A 328 -6.60 6.02 -58.21
CA ASN A 328 -6.70 6.61 -59.54
C ASN A 328 -7.25 5.59 -60.56
N PRO A 329 -8.55 5.64 -60.89
CA PRO A 329 -9.15 4.72 -61.85
C PRO A 329 -8.60 4.90 -63.29
N TYR A 330 -8.10 6.10 -63.64
CA TYR A 330 -7.54 6.38 -64.97
C TYR A 330 -6.25 5.59 -65.25
N ALA A 331 -5.55 5.12 -64.21
CA ALA A 331 -4.36 4.29 -64.35
C ALA A 331 -4.62 3.00 -65.17
N LYS A 332 -5.87 2.50 -65.18
CA LYS A 332 -6.27 1.37 -66.04
C LYS A 332 -6.18 1.73 -67.52
N ALA A 333 -6.87 2.80 -67.93
CA ALA A 333 -6.88 3.28 -69.32
C ALA A 333 -5.48 3.75 -69.78
N PHE A 334 -4.72 4.38 -68.89
CA PHE A 334 -3.33 4.80 -69.17
C PHE A 334 -2.43 3.63 -69.52
N SER A 335 -2.57 2.51 -68.80
CA SER A 335 -1.84 1.27 -69.07
C SER A 335 -2.32 0.58 -70.35
N GLU A 336 -3.63 0.50 -70.57
CA GLU A 336 -4.22 -0.14 -71.76
C GLU A 336 -3.82 0.58 -73.05
N LYS A 337 -3.88 1.92 -73.05
CA LYS A 337 -3.50 2.77 -74.19
C LYS A 337 -1.99 3.03 -74.29
N LYS A 338 -1.17 2.44 -73.40
CA LYS A 338 0.29 2.65 -73.30
C LYS A 338 0.70 4.13 -73.39
N LEU A 339 -0.03 5.00 -72.69
CA LEU A 339 0.13 6.46 -72.81
C LEU A 339 1.52 6.97 -72.41
N GLY A 340 2.28 6.20 -71.62
CA GLY A 340 3.67 6.52 -71.26
C GLY A 340 4.69 6.34 -72.38
N SER A 341 4.29 5.80 -73.54
CA SER A 341 5.16 5.57 -74.70
C SER A 341 4.55 6.10 -76.00
N VAL A 342 3.69 7.10 -75.88
CA VAL A 342 3.13 7.78 -77.06
C VAL A 342 4.27 8.43 -77.82
N LYS A 343 4.41 8.07 -79.10
CA LYS A 343 5.41 8.69 -79.98
C LYS A 343 5.02 10.14 -80.18
N VAL A 344 5.96 11.04 -79.91
CA VAL A 344 5.83 12.44 -80.31
C VAL A 344 6.00 12.48 -81.82
N GLU A 345 5.15 13.25 -82.50
CA GLU A 345 5.35 13.53 -83.91
C GLU A 345 6.67 14.28 -84.08
N ALA A 346 7.61 13.68 -84.83
CA ALA A 346 8.92 14.28 -85.04
C ALA A 346 8.76 15.56 -85.86
N SER A 347 8.83 16.72 -85.20
CA SER A 347 8.83 18.00 -85.90
C SER A 347 10.18 18.17 -86.62
N LYS A 348 10.16 18.25 -87.94
CA LYS A 348 11.34 18.62 -88.76
C LYS A 348 11.65 20.12 -88.69
N ALA A 349 11.25 20.80 -87.62
CA ALA A 349 11.56 22.21 -87.41
C ALA A 349 13.07 22.34 -87.21
N LYS A 350 13.75 22.88 -88.22
CA LYS A 350 15.17 23.23 -88.10
C LYS A 350 15.27 24.45 -87.18
N PRO A 351 16.25 24.51 -86.25
CA PRO A 351 16.49 25.74 -85.51
C PRO A 351 16.69 26.88 -86.51
N SER A 352 16.08 28.04 -86.26
CA SER A 352 16.14 29.17 -87.20
C SER A 352 17.60 29.45 -87.57
N LYS A 353 17.89 29.63 -88.87
CA LYS A 353 19.22 30.04 -89.36
C LYS A 353 19.50 31.53 -89.03
N GLY A 354 19.16 31.95 -87.82
CA GLY A 354 19.38 33.29 -87.31
C GLY A 354 20.21 33.23 -86.03
N GLN A 355 20.23 34.36 -85.32
CA GLN A 355 21.07 34.71 -84.17
C GLN A 355 21.36 33.59 -83.14
N PHE A 356 20.50 32.58 -82.97
CA PHE A 356 20.79 31.43 -82.09
C PHE A 356 22.01 30.60 -82.57
N LEU A 357 22.11 30.30 -83.87
CA LEU A 357 23.25 29.53 -84.40
C LEU A 357 24.52 30.37 -84.51
N GLU A 358 24.38 31.68 -84.70
CA GLU A 358 25.50 32.63 -84.73
C GLU A 358 26.06 32.89 -83.32
N VAL A 359 25.22 32.99 -82.30
CA VAL A 359 25.65 33.06 -80.87
C VAL A 359 26.16 31.71 -80.36
N LEU A 360 25.64 30.59 -80.85
CA LEU A 360 26.16 29.25 -80.51
C LEU A 360 27.57 29.00 -81.11
N ARG A 361 27.94 29.71 -82.18
CA ARG A 361 29.18 29.49 -82.96
C ARG A 361 30.17 30.66 -82.90
N SER A 362 29.86 31.74 -82.19
CA SER A 362 30.82 32.81 -81.92
C SER A 362 31.79 32.36 -80.82
N ASP A 363 33.07 32.70 -80.96
CA ASP A 363 34.19 32.23 -80.13
C ASP A 363 34.03 32.47 -78.62
#